data_AF-A0A6C0B3K2-F1
#
_entry.id   AF-A0A6C0B3K2-F1
#
_cell.length_a   1.000
_cell.length_b   1.000
_cell.length_c   1.000
_cell.angle_alpha   90.00
_cell.angle_beta   90.00
_cell.angle_gamma   90.00
#
_symmetry.space_group_name_H-M   'P 1'
#
loop_
_entity.id
_entity.type
_entity.pdbx_description
1 polymer ?
#
loop_
_entity_poly.entity_id
_entity_poly.type
_entity_poly.pdbx_seq_one_letter_code
_entity_poly.pdbx_strand_id
1 'polypeptide(L)'
;MANIDLSLSVICSQRKKRTELSAALAVNLPPRYTPTNPYVLYPQYRQFDFDMRRKAEILRYDKNSTQSNSKLTKSQQYSKLVNAAGSSNGKFNDTILYQDDGSGNFITIVVKYPDTYSTSKVIVGFDPFENPKYIDVYNIIPGQRLRPCPDNFPIPTSSSDVPGPIINLYNDTNVPLIYYNKNVQAYGITNPNNTNPWTTATSNNIFFSDTISKLFMNLIINNAIDNYSYTFAFQIPISIYFTATVRDDVPDGLIYLPNNTINIDTINVFTYYNGQQITYQKQPIITLDNDETLSFDISLNKRFVSQTSYDEKGLLINTSYYNNTITGQYYLGMLNITNLYLLTSPSYIYDINLNFFMSTNMNALFTSYFDIITVGVYCNVDSSYYPNIAKNIILRNNSTYQLGAFGLSGI
;
A
#
# COMPACT_ATOMS: atom_id res chain seq x y z
N MET A 1 13.85 -36.90 6.54
CA MET A 1 12.59 -36.21 6.88
C MET A 1 12.42 -36.24 8.38
N ALA A 2 12.78 -35.16 9.08
CA ALA A 2 12.48 -35.04 10.50
C ALA A 2 11.00 -34.64 10.62
N ASN A 3 10.17 -35.52 11.16
CA ASN A 3 8.83 -35.16 11.63
C ASN A 3 9.02 -34.22 12.83
N ILE A 4 9.09 -32.92 12.56
CA ILE A 4 8.91 -31.92 13.60
C ILE A 4 7.40 -31.80 13.75
N ASP A 5 6.86 -32.44 14.79
CA ASP A 5 5.49 -32.22 15.23
C ASP A 5 5.41 -30.79 15.79
N LEU A 6 5.33 -29.80 14.88
CA LEU A 6 5.18 -28.39 15.23
C LEU A 6 3.80 -28.22 15.83
N SER A 7 3.74 -28.13 17.16
CA SER A 7 2.50 -27.89 17.86
C SER A 7 1.80 -26.62 17.35
N LEU A 8 0.47 -26.63 17.33
CA LEU A 8 -0.34 -25.52 16.84
C LEU A 8 0.02 -24.19 17.52
N SER A 9 0.41 -24.21 18.79
CA SER A 9 0.85 -23.03 19.55
C SER A 9 2.12 -22.38 18.97
N VAL A 10 3.06 -23.19 18.49
CA VAL A 10 4.32 -22.75 17.85
C VAL A 10 4.02 -22.06 16.51
N ILE A 11 3.10 -22.62 15.73
CA ILE A 11 2.64 -22.02 14.46
C ILE A 11 1.90 -20.69 14.71
N CYS A 12 0.99 -20.66 15.70
CA CYS A 12 0.25 -19.45 16.07
C CYS A 12 1.17 -18.33 16.57
N SER A 13 2.21 -18.66 17.34
CA SER A 13 3.19 -17.69 17.84
C SER A 13 3.99 -17.05 16.70
N GLN A 14 4.42 -17.83 15.71
CA GLN A 14 5.07 -17.31 14.51
C GLN A 14 4.16 -16.40 13.70
N ARG A 15 2.89 -16.78 13.52
CA ARG A 15 1.90 -15.93 12.83
C ARG A 15 1.68 -14.60 13.55
N LYS A 16 1.57 -14.61 14.88
CA LYS A 16 1.41 -13.38 15.66
C LYS A 16 2.60 -12.44 15.46
N LYS A 17 3.83 -12.95 15.62
CA LYS A 17 5.06 -12.18 15.38
C LYS A 17 5.15 -11.62 13.97
N ARG A 18 4.76 -12.41 12.97
CA ARG A 18 4.73 -11.95 11.57
C ARG A 18 3.78 -10.77 11.36
N THR A 19 2.63 -10.76 12.04
CA THR A 19 1.69 -9.63 12.00
C THR A 19 2.27 -8.40 12.68
N GLU A 20 2.95 -8.56 13.82
CA GLU A 20 3.64 -7.46 14.52
C GLU A 20 4.77 -6.86 13.67
N LEU A 21 5.52 -7.70 12.96
CA LEU A 21 6.62 -7.32 12.07
C LEU A 21 6.14 -7.01 10.64
N SER A 22 4.83 -6.85 10.42
CA SER A 22 4.26 -6.59 9.09
C SER A 22 4.81 -5.30 8.45
N ALA A 23 5.20 -4.30 9.25
CA ALA A 23 5.85 -3.08 8.78
C ALA A 23 7.29 -3.32 8.27
N ALA A 24 8.06 -4.21 8.91
CA ALA A 24 9.39 -4.60 8.42
C ALA A 24 9.29 -5.49 7.16
N LEU A 25 8.20 -6.25 7.05
CA LEU A 25 7.83 -7.05 5.87
C LEU A 25 7.13 -6.22 4.78
N ALA A 26 6.81 -4.95 5.05
CA ALA A 26 5.99 -4.08 4.21
C ALA A 26 6.68 -3.61 2.92
N VAL A 27 7.94 -3.98 2.69
CA VAL A 27 8.59 -3.89 1.37
C VAL A 27 7.74 -4.58 0.27
N ASN A 28 6.77 -5.42 0.66
CA ASN A 28 5.85 -6.12 -0.22
C ASN A 28 4.37 -5.78 -0.03
N LEU A 29 4.00 -4.63 0.56
CA LEU A 29 2.60 -4.20 0.54
C LEU A 29 2.21 -3.87 -0.92
N PRO A 30 1.06 -4.37 -1.41
CA PRO A 30 0.62 -4.04 -2.75
C PRO A 30 0.42 -2.52 -2.84
N PRO A 31 0.95 -1.85 -3.88
CA PRO A 31 0.69 -0.43 -4.07
C PRO A 31 -0.82 -0.22 -4.09
N ARG A 32 -1.29 0.78 -3.35
CA ARG A 32 -2.72 1.06 -3.28
C ARG A 32 -3.18 1.45 -4.67
N TYR A 33 -4.13 0.70 -5.23
CA TYR A 33 -4.73 1.04 -6.51
C TYR A 33 -5.34 2.44 -6.41
N THR A 34 -4.76 3.38 -7.15
CA THR A 34 -5.20 4.78 -7.21
C THR A 34 -5.66 5.04 -8.64
N PRO A 35 -6.95 4.75 -8.97
CA PRO A 35 -7.43 4.97 -10.32
C PRO A 35 -7.32 6.45 -10.68
N THR A 36 -6.78 6.74 -11.86
CA THR A 36 -6.73 8.11 -12.38
C THR A 36 -8.15 8.66 -12.52
N ASN A 37 -8.38 9.86 -12.00
CA ASN A 37 -9.69 10.50 -12.07
C ASN A 37 -10.10 10.73 -13.55
N PRO A 38 -11.25 10.21 -14.01
CA PRO A 38 -11.67 10.36 -15.40
C PRO A 38 -11.88 11.81 -15.85
N TYR A 39 -12.11 12.75 -14.93
CA TYR A 39 -12.16 14.18 -15.24
C TYR A 39 -10.79 14.77 -15.64
N VAL A 40 -9.70 14.09 -15.29
CA VAL A 40 -8.34 14.44 -15.72
C VAL A 40 -8.00 13.79 -17.07
N LEU A 41 -8.54 12.60 -17.34
CA LEU A 41 -8.32 11.86 -18.59
C LEU A 41 -9.07 12.46 -19.79
N TYR A 42 -10.21 13.11 -19.54
CA TYR A 42 -11.09 13.67 -20.57
C TYR A 42 -11.55 15.09 -20.20
N PRO A 43 -10.63 16.08 -20.23
CA PRO A 43 -10.93 17.45 -19.79
C PRO A 43 -11.97 18.17 -20.65
N GLN A 44 -12.25 17.68 -21.86
CA GLN A 44 -13.23 18.25 -22.79
C GLN A 44 -14.69 17.97 -22.41
N TYR A 45 -14.94 17.02 -21.51
CA TYR A 45 -16.29 16.62 -21.11
C TYR A 45 -16.56 17.00 -19.66
N ARG A 46 -17.77 17.49 -19.38
CA ARG A 46 -18.23 17.82 -18.04
C ARG A 46 -18.80 16.58 -17.36
N GLN A 47 -18.87 16.60 -16.03
CA GLN A 47 -19.54 15.57 -15.24
C GLN A 47 -20.96 15.28 -15.75
N PHE A 48 -21.68 16.32 -16.15
CA PHE A 48 -23.01 16.19 -16.74
C PHE A 48 -23.00 15.29 -17.98
N ASP A 49 -22.02 15.43 -18.87
CA ASP A 49 -21.97 14.69 -20.14
C ASP A 49 -21.73 13.20 -19.89
N PHE A 50 -20.87 12.86 -18.92
CA PHE A 50 -20.67 11.48 -18.46
C PHE A 50 -21.92 10.88 -17.82
N ASP A 51 -22.62 11.65 -16.98
CA ASP A 51 -23.85 11.22 -16.33
C ASP A 51 -24.97 10.99 -17.35
N MET A 52 -25.07 11.84 -18.37
CA MET A 52 -26.04 11.71 -19.46
C MET A 52 -25.75 10.48 -20.32
N ARG A 53 -24.49 10.27 -20.71
CA ARG A 53 -24.05 9.08 -21.45
C ARG A 53 -24.32 7.79 -20.67
N ARG A 54 -24.02 7.76 -19.37
CA ARG A 54 -24.28 6.59 -18.50
C ARG A 54 -25.77 6.32 -18.35
N LYS A 55 -26.60 7.35 -18.13
CA LYS A 55 -28.06 7.21 -18.02
C LYS A 55 -28.68 6.70 -19.33
N ALA A 56 -28.26 7.24 -20.46
CA ALA A 56 -28.71 6.79 -21.77
C ALA A 56 -28.34 5.30 -22.01
N GLU A 57 -27.13 4.89 -21.63
CA GLU A 57 -26.67 3.51 -21.79
C GLU A 57 -27.45 2.52 -20.90
N ILE A 58 -27.68 2.85 -19.61
CA ILE A 58 -28.48 2.02 -18.68
C ILE A 58 -29.87 1.75 -19.28
N LEU A 59 -30.56 2.81 -19.71
CA LEU A 59 -31.92 2.71 -20.23
C LEU A 59 -32.00 2.02 -21.59
N ARG A 60 -30.93 2.07 -22.40
CA ARG A 60 -30.84 1.32 -23.66
C ARG A 60 -30.76 -0.18 -23.41
N TYR A 61 -30.02 -0.62 -22.39
CA TYR A 61 -29.86 -2.06 -22.09
C TYR A 61 -31.03 -2.68 -21.32
N ASP A 62 -31.78 -1.90 -20.53
CA ASP A 62 -33.03 -2.41 -19.91
C ASP A 62 -34.10 -2.77 -20.94
N LYS A 63 -34.04 -2.23 -22.17
CA LYS A 63 -34.96 -2.59 -23.27
C LYS A 63 -34.62 -3.92 -23.97
N ASN A 64 -33.37 -4.40 -23.87
CA ASN A 64 -32.90 -5.61 -24.58
C ASN A 64 -32.60 -6.80 -23.64
N SER A 65 -32.93 -6.68 -22.35
CA SER A 65 -32.94 -7.82 -21.46
C SER A 65 -34.06 -8.78 -21.89
N THR A 66 -33.69 -9.95 -22.39
CA THR A 66 -34.58 -11.13 -22.49
C THR A 66 -35.12 -11.60 -21.13
N GLN A 67 -34.84 -10.89 -20.03
CA GLN A 67 -35.66 -10.87 -18.83
C GLN A 67 -36.68 -9.71 -18.90
N SER A 68 -37.52 -9.71 -19.93
CA SER A 68 -38.73 -8.93 -19.97
C SER A 68 -39.71 -9.50 -18.95
N ASN A 69 -39.61 -9.08 -17.70
CA ASN A 69 -40.68 -9.09 -16.71
C ASN A 69 -40.27 -8.28 -15.47
N SER A 70 -40.26 -6.95 -15.58
CA SER A 70 -40.83 -6.18 -14.47
C SER A 70 -42.30 -6.62 -14.40
N LYS A 71 -42.60 -7.65 -13.59
CA LYS A 71 -43.96 -8.15 -13.40
C LYS A 71 -44.86 -6.96 -13.07
N LEU A 72 -45.63 -6.50 -14.05
CA LEU A 72 -46.74 -5.59 -13.80
C LEU A 72 -47.57 -6.23 -12.70
N THR A 73 -47.89 -5.47 -11.66
CA THR A 73 -48.70 -5.99 -10.57
C THR A 73 -50.07 -6.43 -11.14
N LYS A 74 -50.75 -7.36 -10.47
CA LYS A 74 -52.05 -7.87 -10.97
C LYS A 74 -53.05 -6.72 -11.25
N SER A 75 -52.97 -5.61 -10.51
CA SER A 75 -53.77 -4.41 -10.76
C SER A 75 -53.38 -3.65 -12.03
N GLN A 76 -52.09 -3.57 -12.36
CA GLN A 76 -51.60 -2.96 -13.60
C GLN A 76 -51.87 -3.83 -14.83
N GLN A 77 -51.82 -5.15 -14.69
CA GLN A 77 -52.26 -6.09 -15.74
C GLN A 77 -53.76 -5.97 -15.99
N TYR A 78 -54.56 -5.89 -14.92
CA TYR A 78 -56.00 -5.70 -15.02
C TYR A 78 -56.36 -4.34 -15.63
N SER A 79 -55.70 -3.24 -15.24
CA SER A 79 -55.97 -1.93 -15.86
C SER A 79 -55.58 -1.90 -17.33
N LYS A 80 -54.48 -2.55 -17.73
CA LYS A 80 -54.15 -2.71 -19.15
C LYS A 80 -55.19 -3.52 -19.91
N LEU A 81 -55.73 -4.58 -19.31
CA LEU A 81 -56.70 -5.44 -19.98
C LEU A 81 -58.07 -4.76 -20.11
N VAL A 82 -58.50 -4.02 -19.07
CA VAL A 82 -59.74 -3.23 -19.06
C VAL A 82 -59.63 -2.00 -19.97
N ASN A 83 -58.48 -1.33 -20.01
CA ASN A 83 -58.26 -0.17 -20.88
C ASN A 83 -57.96 -0.56 -22.34
N ALA A 84 -57.35 -1.72 -22.60
CA ALA A 84 -57.15 -2.24 -23.96
C ALA A 84 -58.47 -2.72 -24.61
N ALA A 85 -59.44 -3.17 -23.81
CA ALA A 85 -60.78 -3.49 -24.30
C ALA A 85 -61.58 -2.24 -24.74
N GLY A 86 -61.16 -1.03 -24.31
CA GLY A 86 -61.81 0.24 -24.63
C GLY A 86 -61.15 1.07 -25.75
N SER A 87 -60.05 0.59 -26.35
CA SER A 87 -59.34 1.32 -27.41
C SER A 87 -59.12 0.44 -28.63
N SER A 88 -60.21 0.19 -29.36
CA SER A 88 -60.15 -0.27 -30.73
C SER A 88 -59.60 0.84 -31.64
N ASN A 89 -58.79 0.43 -32.62
CA ASN A 89 -58.32 1.17 -33.82
C ASN A 89 -56.92 1.77 -33.77
N GLY A 90 -55.91 0.90 -33.76
CA GLY A 90 -54.59 1.15 -34.35
C GLY A 90 -54.36 0.26 -35.57
N LYS A 91 -55.33 0.15 -36.49
CA LYS A 91 -55.06 -0.42 -37.82
C LYS A 91 -54.35 0.68 -38.61
N PHE A 92 -53.11 0.44 -39.05
CA PHE A 92 -52.49 1.31 -40.04
C PHE A 92 -53.46 1.46 -41.22
N ASN A 93 -53.73 2.69 -41.66
CA ASN A 93 -54.72 2.92 -42.72
C ASN A 93 -54.24 2.27 -44.02
N ASP A 94 -55.04 1.36 -44.58
CA ASP A 94 -54.80 0.79 -45.90
C ASP A 94 -54.88 1.91 -46.95
N THR A 95 -53.94 1.92 -47.89
CA THR A 95 -53.97 2.88 -49.00
C THR A 95 -54.79 2.31 -50.14
N ILE A 96 -55.86 3.00 -50.51
CA ILE A 96 -56.78 2.60 -51.58
C ILE A 96 -56.41 3.36 -52.86
N LEU A 97 -56.15 2.63 -53.94
CA LEU A 97 -55.82 3.17 -55.26
C LEU A 97 -56.87 2.72 -56.28
N TYR A 98 -57.09 3.52 -57.31
CA TYR A 98 -58.01 3.21 -58.41
C TYR A 98 -57.24 3.14 -59.72
N GLN A 99 -57.36 2.02 -60.43
CA GLN A 99 -56.68 1.76 -61.70
C GLN A 99 -57.70 1.62 -62.83
N ASP A 100 -57.52 2.37 -63.93
CA ASP A 100 -58.34 2.23 -65.14
C ASP A 100 -57.99 0.92 -65.88
N ASP A 101 -59.00 0.15 -66.29
CA ASP A 101 -58.84 -1.08 -67.07
C ASP A 101 -58.63 -0.85 -68.57
N GLY A 102 -58.57 0.42 -69.00
CA GLY A 102 -58.40 0.82 -70.41
C GLY A 102 -59.70 0.86 -71.19
N SER A 103 -60.81 0.34 -70.63
CA SER A 103 -62.16 0.39 -71.18
C SER A 103 -63.04 1.45 -70.50
N GLY A 104 -62.48 2.20 -69.54
CA GLY A 104 -63.14 3.28 -68.81
C GLY A 104 -63.76 2.86 -67.48
N ASN A 105 -63.50 1.64 -66.99
CA ASN A 105 -63.88 1.22 -65.64
C ASN A 105 -62.67 1.25 -64.70
N PHE A 106 -62.92 1.52 -63.41
CA PHE A 106 -61.87 1.58 -62.39
C PHE A 106 -61.89 0.35 -61.47
N ILE A 107 -60.74 -0.26 -61.27
CA ILE A 107 -60.49 -1.36 -60.34
C ILE A 107 -59.84 -0.80 -59.07
N THR A 108 -60.34 -1.19 -57.91
CA THR A 108 -59.80 -0.78 -56.60
C THR A 108 -58.68 -1.70 -56.15
N ILE A 109 -57.50 -1.14 -55.88
CA ILE A 109 -56.32 -1.85 -55.35
C ILE A 109 -56.08 -1.39 -53.92
N VAL A 110 -55.97 -2.34 -52.98
CA VAL A 110 -55.73 -2.06 -51.55
C VAL A 110 -54.31 -2.42 -51.19
N VAL A 111 -53.49 -1.43 -50.85
CA VAL A 111 -52.11 -1.60 -50.39
C VAL A 111 -52.10 -1.61 -48.86
N LYS A 112 -51.76 -2.76 -48.27
CA LYS A 112 -51.71 -2.94 -46.83
C LYS A 112 -50.34 -2.58 -46.28
N TYR A 113 -50.28 -1.96 -45.12
CA TYR A 113 -49.00 -1.73 -44.43
C TYR A 113 -48.32 -3.07 -44.05
N PRO A 114 -47.00 -3.26 -44.24
CA PRO A 114 -45.96 -2.29 -44.65
C PRO A 114 -45.64 -2.28 -46.15
N ASP A 115 -46.52 -2.82 -47.00
CA ASP A 115 -46.30 -2.86 -48.43
C ASP A 115 -46.36 -1.45 -49.03
N THR A 116 -45.59 -1.22 -50.08
CA THR A 116 -45.59 0.02 -50.86
C THR A 116 -46.02 -0.28 -52.28
N TYR A 117 -46.24 0.74 -53.11
CA TYR A 117 -46.60 0.56 -54.52
C TYR A 117 -45.68 1.37 -55.43
N SER A 118 -45.53 0.90 -56.66
CA SER A 118 -44.89 1.64 -57.75
C SER A 118 -45.86 1.81 -58.90
N THR A 119 -45.74 2.92 -59.62
CA THR A 119 -46.56 3.23 -60.81
C THR A 119 -45.77 2.96 -62.08
N SER A 120 -46.41 2.34 -63.06
CA SER A 120 -45.85 2.11 -64.39
C SER A 120 -46.88 2.46 -65.45
N LYS A 121 -46.47 3.16 -66.50
CA LYS A 121 -47.37 3.53 -67.61
C LYS A 121 -47.39 2.44 -68.66
N VAL A 122 -48.59 1.97 -69.02
CA VAL A 122 -48.79 0.95 -70.07
C VAL A 122 -49.66 1.54 -71.17
N ILE A 123 -49.31 1.28 -72.43
CA ILE A 123 -50.08 1.71 -73.60
C ILE A 123 -51.27 0.75 -73.75
N VAL A 124 -52.49 1.30 -73.74
CA VAL A 124 -53.73 0.51 -73.88
C VAL A 124 -54.46 0.74 -75.20
N GLY A 125 -53.95 1.64 -76.04
CA GLY A 125 -54.46 1.89 -77.38
C GLY A 125 -53.84 3.14 -77.97
N PHE A 126 -54.30 3.52 -79.16
CA PHE A 126 -53.95 4.78 -79.81
C PHE A 126 -55.22 5.58 -80.03
N ASP A 127 -55.13 6.91 -79.91
CA ASP A 127 -56.24 7.79 -80.28
C ASP A 127 -56.46 7.81 -81.81
N PRO A 128 -57.55 8.43 -82.32
CA PRO A 128 -57.82 8.50 -83.76
C PRO A 128 -56.75 9.21 -84.60
N PHE A 129 -55.73 9.81 -83.96
CA PHE A 129 -54.61 10.51 -84.57
C PHE A 129 -53.27 9.77 -84.34
N GLU A 130 -53.33 8.48 -84.00
CA GLU A 130 -52.18 7.58 -83.75
C GLU A 130 -51.27 7.97 -82.57
N ASN A 131 -51.77 8.75 -81.59
CA ASN A 131 -51.01 8.99 -80.36
C ASN A 131 -51.30 7.89 -79.32
N PRO A 132 -50.27 7.31 -78.66
CA PRO A 132 -50.47 6.26 -77.67
C PRO A 132 -51.19 6.78 -76.43
N LYS A 133 -52.27 6.10 -76.04
CA LYS A 133 -53.01 6.33 -74.80
C LYS A 133 -52.40 5.45 -73.69
N TYR A 134 -51.98 6.11 -72.61
CA TYR A 134 -51.37 5.45 -71.47
C TYR A 134 -52.36 5.36 -70.30
N ILE A 135 -52.29 4.26 -69.55
CA ILE A 135 -52.87 4.14 -68.21
C ILE A 135 -51.77 3.90 -67.19
N ASP A 136 -52.01 4.36 -65.96
CA ASP A 136 -51.14 4.07 -64.82
C ASP A 136 -51.51 2.73 -64.20
N VAL A 137 -50.56 1.80 -64.14
CA VAL A 137 -50.68 0.50 -63.50
C VAL A 137 -49.91 0.50 -62.18
N TYR A 138 -50.56 0.11 -61.09
CA TYR A 138 -49.98 0.08 -59.76
C TYR A 138 -49.49 -1.33 -59.40
N ASN A 139 -48.19 -1.49 -59.19
CA ASN A 139 -47.58 -2.74 -58.76
C ASN A 139 -47.27 -2.69 -57.26
N ILE A 140 -47.84 -3.62 -56.48
CA ILE A 140 -47.56 -3.75 -55.04
C ILE A 140 -46.17 -4.35 -54.84
N ILE A 141 -45.34 -3.68 -54.05
CA ILE A 141 -44.00 -4.13 -53.65
C ILE A 141 -44.10 -4.66 -52.21
N PRO A 142 -44.03 -5.98 -52.00
CA PRO A 142 -44.17 -6.57 -50.68
C PRO A 142 -43.00 -6.27 -49.75
N GLY A 143 -43.30 -5.84 -48.52
CA GLY A 143 -42.45 -6.02 -47.35
C GLY A 143 -41.03 -5.46 -47.39
N GLN A 144 -40.86 -4.14 -47.56
CA GLN A 144 -39.59 -3.53 -47.16
C GLN A 144 -39.44 -3.62 -45.63
N ARG A 145 -38.33 -4.20 -45.15
CA ARG A 145 -37.96 -4.15 -43.74
C ARG A 145 -37.92 -2.68 -43.31
N LEU A 146 -38.67 -2.34 -42.27
CA LEU A 146 -38.66 -1.01 -41.66
C LEU A 146 -37.20 -0.58 -41.48
N ARG A 147 -36.79 0.49 -42.17
CA ARG A 147 -35.50 1.12 -41.92
C ARG A 147 -35.50 1.52 -40.44
N PRO A 148 -34.57 0.99 -39.61
CA PRO A 148 -34.48 1.44 -38.23
C PRO A 148 -34.21 2.94 -38.23
N CYS A 149 -34.95 3.67 -37.39
CA CYS A 149 -34.76 5.10 -37.21
C CYS A 149 -33.28 5.39 -36.86
N PRO A 150 -32.69 6.50 -37.29
CA PRO A 150 -31.32 6.85 -36.93
C PRO A 150 -31.16 6.90 -35.40
N ASP A 151 -30.12 6.25 -34.88
CA ASP A 151 -29.93 5.90 -33.45
C ASP A 151 -29.81 7.07 -32.45
N ASN A 152 -29.90 8.33 -32.90
CA ASN A 152 -29.63 9.53 -32.10
C ASN A 152 -30.87 10.41 -31.81
N PHE A 153 -32.01 9.80 -31.49
CA PHE A 153 -33.15 10.57 -31.00
C PHE A 153 -32.99 10.88 -29.50
N PRO A 154 -33.19 12.15 -29.07
CA PRO A 154 -33.27 12.48 -27.66
C PRO A 154 -34.45 11.76 -27.01
N ILE A 155 -34.21 11.03 -25.92
CA ILE A 155 -35.25 10.29 -25.20
C ILE A 155 -35.66 11.12 -23.99
N PRO A 156 -36.91 11.60 -23.89
CA PRO A 156 -37.35 12.33 -22.71
C PRO A 156 -37.42 11.37 -21.51
N THR A 157 -36.99 11.84 -20.33
CA THR A 157 -37.09 11.05 -19.08
C THR A 157 -38.53 10.75 -18.68
N SER A 158 -39.54 11.37 -19.30
CA SER A 158 -40.96 11.04 -19.09
C SER A 158 -41.33 9.59 -19.43
N SER A 159 -40.49 8.90 -20.22
CA SER A 159 -40.67 7.49 -20.59
C SER A 159 -39.80 6.54 -19.75
N SER A 160 -39.23 7.01 -18.65
CA SER A 160 -38.43 6.23 -17.70
C SER A 160 -38.92 6.61 -16.29
N ASP A 161 -39.20 5.64 -15.41
CA ASP A 161 -39.73 5.87 -14.04
C ASP A 161 -38.70 6.55 -13.10
N VAL A 162 -38.09 7.66 -13.55
CA VAL A 162 -37.05 8.41 -12.86
C VAL A 162 -37.68 9.71 -12.33
N PRO A 163 -37.81 9.86 -10.99
CA PRO A 163 -38.38 11.07 -10.39
C PRO A 163 -37.54 12.31 -10.71
N GLY A 164 -38.19 13.40 -11.13
CA GLY A 164 -37.54 14.69 -11.37
C GLY A 164 -38.13 15.46 -12.55
N PRO A 165 -37.63 16.68 -12.83
CA PRO A 165 -38.03 17.45 -14.00
C PRO A 165 -37.69 16.67 -15.29
N ILE A 166 -38.60 16.74 -16.27
CA ILE A 166 -38.43 16.06 -17.56
C ILE A 166 -37.24 16.68 -18.29
N ILE A 167 -36.20 15.88 -18.56
CA ILE A 167 -35.03 16.28 -19.33
C ILE A 167 -34.83 15.31 -20.50
N ASN A 168 -34.23 15.79 -21.58
CA ASN A 168 -33.91 14.95 -22.73
C ASN A 168 -32.55 14.27 -22.53
N LEU A 169 -32.55 12.95 -22.50
CA LEU A 169 -31.33 12.15 -22.49
C LEU A 169 -30.75 12.08 -23.91
N TYR A 170 -29.45 12.34 -24.04
CA TYR A 170 -28.73 12.20 -25.29
C TYR A 170 -27.68 11.10 -25.17
N ASN A 171 -27.62 10.26 -26.20
CA ASN A 171 -26.67 9.16 -26.28
C ASN A 171 -25.46 9.58 -27.12
N ASP A 172 -24.57 10.41 -26.57
CA ASP A 172 -23.37 10.84 -27.30
C ASP A 172 -22.29 9.75 -27.24
N THR A 173 -22.09 9.03 -28.34
CA THR A 173 -21.08 7.97 -28.46
C THR A 173 -19.65 8.48 -28.38
N ASN A 174 -19.41 9.79 -28.54
CA ASN A 174 -18.08 10.38 -28.38
C ASN A 174 -17.70 10.58 -26.91
N VAL A 175 -18.69 10.65 -26.01
CA VAL A 175 -18.43 10.68 -24.56
C VAL A 175 -18.06 9.27 -24.10
N PRO A 176 -16.87 9.08 -23.50
CA PRO A 176 -16.46 7.78 -23.00
C PRO A 176 -17.38 7.31 -21.87
N LEU A 177 -17.79 6.06 -21.94
CA LEU A 177 -18.67 5.45 -20.95
C LEU A 177 -17.85 5.02 -19.73
N ILE A 178 -17.81 5.87 -18.71
CA ILE A 178 -17.07 5.64 -17.45
C ILE A 178 -17.99 5.09 -16.36
N TYR A 179 -17.41 4.29 -15.45
CA TYR A 179 -18.11 3.71 -14.29
C TYR A 179 -19.35 2.85 -14.61
N TYR A 180 -19.44 2.34 -15.83
CA TYR A 180 -20.50 1.43 -16.27
C TYR A 180 -19.90 0.03 -16.48
N ASN A 181 -19.72 -0.73 -15.40
CA ASN A 181 -19.20 -2.09 -15.52
C ASN A 181 -20.19 -3.11 -14.94
N LYS A 182 -20.63 -4.07 -15.79
CA LYS A 182 -21.35 -5.29 -15.39
C LYS A 182 -20.41 -6.46 -15.06
N ASN A 183 -19.11 -6.34 -15.29
CA ASN A 183 -18.07 -7.32 -14.90
C ASN A 183 -16.70 -6.62 -14.86
N VAL A 184 -16.35 -5.99 -13.73
CA VAL A 184 -14.98 -5.52 -13.54
C VAL A 184 -14.12 -6.75 -13.26
N GLN A 185 -13.18 -7.09 -14.13
CA GLN A 185 -12.11 -7.99 -13.72
C GLN A 185 -11.31 -7.25 -12.65
N ALA A 186 -11.38 -7.75 -11.41
CA ALA A 186 -10.56 -7.25 -10.32
C ALA A 186 -9.11 -7.67 -10.61
N TYR A 187 -8.35 -6.80 -11.28
CA TYR A 187 -6.91 -6.97 -11.35
C TYR A 187 -6.35 -6.73 -9.95
N GLY A 188 -6.06 -7.82 -9.23
CA GLY A 188 -5.25 -7.76 -8.03
C GLY A 188 -3.83 -7.42 -8.45
N ILE A 189 -3.27 -6.35 -7.88
CA ILE A 189 -1.84 -6.11 -8.01
C ILE A 189 -1.16 -7.24 -7.25
N THR A 190 -0.48 -8.14 -7.97
CA THR A 190 0.31 -9.18 -7.34
C THR A 190 1.50 -8.51 -6.68
N ASN A 191 1.74 -8.83 -5.41
CA ASN A 191 2.94 -8.36 -4.73
C ASN A 191 4.16 -8.72 -5.58
N PRO A 192 5.15 -7.81 -5.72
CA PRO A 192 6.42 -8.23 -6.26
C PRO A 192 6.91 -9.44 -5.45
N ASN A 193 7.34 -10.50 -6.13
CA ASN A 193 7.93 -11.64 -5.44
C ASN A 193 9.16 -11.13 -4.71
N ASN A 194 9.16 -11.20 -3.38
CA ASN A 194 10.33 -10.88 -2.59
C ASN A 194 11.43 -11.85 -2.98
N THR A 195 12.44 -11.38 -3.71
CA THR A 195 13.57 -12.17 -4.16
C THR A 195 14.60 -12.38 -3.06
N ASN A 196 14.52 -11.65 -1.95
CA ASN A 196 15.46 -11.76 -0.85
C ASN A 196 15.06 -12.93 0.07
N PRO A 197 15.93 -13.93 0.28
CA PRO A 197 15.64 -15.10 1.12
C PRO A 197 15.41 -14.75 2.60
N TRP A 198 15.88 -13.59 3.08
CA TRP A 198 15.68 -13.17 4.47
C TRP A 198 15.56 -11.65 4.62
N THR A 199 15.06 -11.21 5.77
CA THR A 199 14.95 -9.80 6.13
C THR A 199 15.22 -9.64 7.62
N THR A 200 15.83 -8.52 8.00
CA THR A 200 16.14 -8.20 9.39
C THR A 200 15.28 -7.06 9.87
N ALA A 201 14.74 -7.18 11.08
CA ALA A 201 14.16 -6.05 11.80
C ALA A 201 15.08 -5.72 12.99
N THR A 202 15.69 -4.53 12.96
CA THR A 202 16.54 -4.01 14.04
C THR A 202 16.38 -2.50 14.12
N SER A 203 16.83 -1.91 15.22
CA SER A 203 16.88 -0.47 15.45
C SER A 203 18.33 0.00 15.55
N ASN A 204 18.56 1.28 15.33
CA ASN A 204 19.89 1.87 15.54
C ASN A 204 20.09 2.22 17.02
N ASN A 205 21.36 2.29 17.44
CA ASN A 205 21.79 2.74 18.76
C ASN A 205 21.09 2.00 19.92
N ILE A 206 21.09 0.66 19.86
CA ILE A 206 20.50 -0.17 20.91
C ILE A 206 21.50 -0.25 22.08
N PHE A 207 21.12 0.26 23.24
CA PHE A 207 21.94 0.17 24.46
C PHE A 207 21.86 -1.22 25.11
N PHE A 208 23.04 -1.77 25.42
CA PHE A 208 23.27 -2.98 26.20
C PHE A 208 24.05 -2.62 27.45
N SER A 209 23.49 -2.89 28.62
CA SER A 209 24.20 -2.79 29.89
C SER A 209 25.02 -4.06 30.16
N ASP A 210 25.96 -3.96 31.08
CA ASP A 210 26.75 -5.11 31.52
C ASP A 210 25.89 -6.27 31.99
N THR A 211 26.26 -7.50 31.61
CA THR A 211 25.67 -8.80 31.99
C THR A 211 24.22 -9.07 31.57
N ILE A 212 23.49 -8.07 31.04
CA ILE A 212 22.07 -8.20 30.69
C ILE A 212 21.91 -8.57 29.21
N SER A 213 21.30 -9.73 28.96
CA SER A 213 20.89 -10.16 27.63
C SER A 213 19.68 -9.37 27.12
N LYS A 214 19.75 -8.87 25.89
CA LYS A 214 18.68 -8.07 25.28
C LYS A 214 18.53 -8.39 23.79
N LEU A 215 17.31 -8.22 23.27
CA LEU A 215 17.02 -8.39 21.84
C LEU A 215 17.79 -7.36 21.01
N PHE A 216 18.58 -7.85 20.05
CA PHE A 216 19.27 -7.02 19.07
C PHE A 216 18.49 -6.92 17.76
N MET A 217 18.06 -8.07 17.22
CA MET A 217 17.35 -8.12 15.94
C MET A 217 16.41 -9.32 15.85
N ASN A 218 15.42 -9.20 14.97
CA ASN A 218 14.67 -10.33 14.46
C ASN A 218 15.18 -10.69 13.06
N LEU A 219 15.51 -11.96 12.86
CA LEU A 219 15.81 -12.53 11.55
C LEU A 219 14.55 -13.22 11.02
N ILE A 220 14.07 -12.78 9.87
CA ILE A 220 12.84 -13.26 9.24
C ILE A 220 13.20 -14.00 7.96
N ILE A 221 12.83 -15.27 7.87
CA ILE A 221 13.06 -16.10 6.69
C ILE A 221 11.88 -15.95 5.72
N ASN A 222 12.18 -15.51 4.51
CA ASN A 222 11.20 -15.25 3.46
C ASN A 222 10.92 -16.48 2.60
N ASN A 223 9.91 -16.38 1.74
CA ASN A 223 9.51 -17.46 0.84
C ASN A 223 10.54 -17.78 -0.25
N ALA A 224 11.48 -16.87 -0.53
CA ALA A 224 12.54 -17.08 -1.52
C ALA A 224 13.70 -17.93 -1.00
N ILE A 225 13.65 -18.40 0.25
CA ILE A 225 14.64 -19.33 0.78
C ILE A 225 14.60 -20.65 0.00
N ASP A 226 15.77 -21.17 -0.33
CA ASP A 226 15.97 -22.33 -1.20
C ASP A 226 16.56 -23.55 -0.46
N ASN A 227 17.28 -23.32 0.64
CA ASN A 227 17.85 -24.37 1.48
C ASN A 227 17.10 -24.53 2.81
N TYR A 228 17.19 -25.73 3.37
CA TYR A 228 16.60 -26.08 4.67
C TYR A 228 17.43 -25.58 5.87
N SER A 229 18.63 -25.07 5.62
CA SER A 229 19.52 -24.49 6.61
C SER A 229 20.48 -23.51 5.94
N TYR A 230 20.91 -22.51 6.70
CA TYR A 230 21.92 -21.53 6.30
C TYR A 230 22.87 -21.24 7.46
N THR A 231 24.09 -20.84 7.12
CA THR A 231 25.05 -20.31 8.10
C THR A 231 25.13 -18.80 7.96
N PHE A 232 24.63 -18.09 8.97
CA PHE A 232 24.56 -16.64 8.96
C PHE A 232 25.81 -15.99 9.56
N ALA A 233 26.11 -14.80 9.07
CA ALA A 233 27.12 -13.89 9.60
C ALA A 233 26.56 -12.47 9.69
N PHE A 234 26.82 -11.81 10.82
CA PHE A 234 26.44 -10.43 11.10
C PHE A 234 27.68 -9.57 11.29
N GLN A 235 27.62 -8.35 10.79
CA GLN A 235 28.59 -7.30 11.07
C GLN A 235 27.83 -6.14 11.70
N ILE A 236 28.21 -5.74 12.91
CA ILE A 236 27.46 -4.76 13.70
C ILE A 236 28.42 -3.65 14.14
N PRO A 237 28.19 -2.37 13.77
CA PRO A 237 28.98 -1.28 14.32
C PRO A 237 28.65 -1.09 15.80
N ILE A 238 29.67 -1.09 16.66
CA ILE A 238 29.50 -0.95 18.12
C ILE A 238 30.31 0.21 18.71
N SER A 239 29.83 0.77 19.82
CA SER A 239 30.56 1.78 20.60
C SER A 239 30.41 1.52 22.10
N ILE A 240 31.48 1.72 22.87
CA ILE A 240 31.37 1.79 24.33
C ILE A 240 30.73 3.12 24.71
N TYR A 241 29.86 3.07 25.71
CA TYR A 241 29.24 4.21 26.34
C TYR A 241 29.45 4.14 27.84
N PHE A 242 29.73 5.29 28.45
CA PHE A 242 29.67 5.45 29.88
C PHE A 242 29.11 6.80 30.28
N THR A 243 28.48 6.82 31.45
CA THR A 243 28.03 8.04 32.12
C THR A 243 28.25 7.91 33.61
N ALA A 244 28.56 9.03 34.26
CA ALA A 244 28.72 9.11 35.70
C ALA A 244 28.29 10.48 36.20
N THR A 245 27.89 10.56 37.47
CA THR A 245 27.50 11.81 38.13
C THR A 245 28.58 12.22 39.11
N VAL A 246 29.15 13.41 38.95
CA VAL A 246 30.10 14.00 39.89
C VAL A 246 29.39 14.24 41.22
N ARG A 247 29.99 13.81 42.33
CA ARG A 247 29.44 14.04 43.66
C ARG A 247 29.47 15.52 44.05
N ASP A 248 28.52 15.90 44.90
CA ASP A 248 28.39 17.29 45.35
C ASP A 248 29.55 17.72 46.27
N ASP A 249 30.15 16.78 47.02
CA ASP A 249 31.26 17.01 47.95
C ASP A 249 32.64 17.13 47.26
N VAL A 250 32.72 16.85 45.97
CA VAL A 250 33.96 17.05 45.20
C VAL A 250 34.31 18.54 45.16
N PRO A 251 35.54 18.94 45.53
CA PRO A 251 35.94 20.35 45.47
C PRO A 251 35.85 20.93 44.05
N ASP A 252 35.55 22.23 43.96
CA ASP A 252 35.62 22.93 42.68
C ASP A 252 37.05 22.98 42.14
N GLY A 253 37.19 22.83 40.83
CA GLY A 253 38.48 22.91 40.17
C GLY A 253 38.63 21.99 38.97
N LEU A 254 39.82 22.06 38.36
CA LEU A 254 40.24 21.12 37.33
C LEU A 254 40.65 19.81 37.99
N ILE A 255 39.92 18.74 37.69
CA ILE A 255 40.24 17.40 38.15
C ILE A 255 40.68 16.58 36.96
N TYR A 256 41.86 15.98 37.09
CA TYR A 256 42.45 15.10 36.11
C TYR A 256 42.55 13.69 36.69
N LEU A 257 41.84 12.74 36.08
CA LEU A 257 41.82 11.34 36.47
C LEU A 257 42.37 10.52 35.31
N PRO A 258 43.68 10.24 35.32
CA PRO A 258 44.29 9.46 34.26
C PRO A 258 44.10 7.96 34.46
N ASN A 259 44.36 7.22 33.38
CA ASN A 259 44.49 5.75 33.37
C ASN A 259 43.19 5.00 33.72
N ASN A 260 42.05 5.48 33.24
CA ASN A 260 40.80 4.72 33.33
C ASN A 260 40.66 3.85 32.09
N THR A 261 40.09 2.66 32.28
CA THR A 261 39.88 1.70 31.19
C THR A 261 38.52 1.03 31.29
N ILE A 262 37.91 0.79 30.14
CA ILE A 262 36.74 -0.07 29.97
C ILE A 262 37.10 -1.14 28.96
N ASN A 263 36.86 -2.41 29.30
CA ASN A 263 37.10 -3.55 28.43
C ASN A 263 35.81 -4.33 28.20
N ILE A 264 35.64 -4.90 27.01
CA ILE A 264 34.62 -5.91 26.74
C ILE A 264 35.31 -7.27 26.87
N ASP A 265 35.06 -7.99 27.96
CA ASP A 265 35.73 -9.25 28.27
C ASP A 265 35.17 -10.40 27.43
N THR A 266 33.85 -10.43 27.24
CA THR A 266 33.17 -11.51 26.50
C THR A 266 31.86 -11.01 25.92
N ILE A 267 31.52 -11.50 24.74
CA ILE A 267 30.24 -11.25 24.09
C ILE A 267 29.57 -12.60 23.86
N ASN A 268 28.29 -12.72 24.22
CA ASN A 268 27.50 -13.92 23.98
C ASN A 268 26.34 -13.61 23.05
N VAL A 269 26.05 -14.56 22.15
CA VAL A 269 24.90 -14.50 21.24
C VAL A 269 23.92 -15.63 21.55
N PHE A 270 22.67 -15.28 21.79
CA PHE A 270 21.59 -16.22 22.07
C PHE A 270 20.50 -16.08 21.02
N THR A 271 20.15 -17.18 20.36
CA THR A 271 19.08 -17.19 19.38
C THR A 271 17.87 -17.91 19.96
N TYR A 272 16.68 -17.36 19.76
CA TYR A 272 15.43 -17.93 20.21
C TYR A 272 14.51 -18.18 19.02
N TYR A 273 13.83 -19.31 19.05
CA TYR A 273 12.74 -19.64 18.14
C TYR A 273 11.48 -19.91 18.97
N ASN A 274 10.43 -19.12 18.75
CA ASN A 274 9.20 -19.16 19.56
C ASN A 274 9.44 -19.06 21.08
N GLY A 275 10.37 -18.21 21.50
CA GLY A 275 10.70 -18.01 22.91
C GLY A 275 11.54 -19.12 23.54
N GLN A 276 11.84 -20.19 22.80
CA GLN A 276 12.76 -21.24 23.23
C GLN A 276 14.15 -20.95 22.67
N GLN A 277 15.17 -20.96 23.54
CA GLN A 277 16.55 -20.80 23.12
C GLN A 277 16.97 -22.02 22.31
N ILE A 278 17.59 -21.79 21.15
CA ILE A 278 18.13 -22.87 20.35
C ILE A 278 19.54 -23.24 20.84
N THR A 279 19.87 -24.52 20.77
CA THR A 279 21.23 -25.00 21.01
C THR A 279 21.96 -25.09 19.68
N TYR A 280 23.06 -24.35 19.55
CA TYR A 280 23.88 -24.42 18.35
C TYR A 280 24.62 -25.75 18.25
N GLN A 281 24.67 -26.34 17.06
CA GLN A 281 25.49 -27.53 16.80
C GLN A 281 26.99 -27.21 16.84
N LYS A 282 27.35 -25.99 16.41
CA LYS A 282 28.69 -25.41 16.52
C LYS A 282 28.54 -24.02 17.11
N GLN A 283 29.37 -23.70 18.09
CA GLN A 283 29.33 -22.38 18.71
C GLN A 283 29.67 -21.30 17.66
N PRO A 284 28.89 -20.20 17.62
CA PRO A 284 29.20 -19.04 16.78
C PRO A 284 30.58 -18.49 17.13
N ILE A 285 31.28 -18.00 16.12
CA ILE A 285 32.56 -17.32 16.32
C ILE A 285 32.28 -15.83 16.41
N ILE A 286 32.70 -15.22 17.50
CA ILE A 286 32.52 -13.80 17.76
C ILE A 286 33.90 -13.16 17.78
N THR A 287 34.09 -12.17 16.91
CA THR A 287 35.34 -11.43 16.79
C THR A 287 35.02 -9.95 16.73
N LEU A 288 35.70 -9.16 17.53
CA LEU A 288 35.69 -7.72 17.42
C LEU A 288 36.88 -7.31 16.57
N ASP A 289 36.66 -6.45 15.57
CA ASP A 289 37.75 -6.00 14.68
C ASP A 289 38.90 -5.34 15.45
N ASN A 290 38.59 -4.76 16.61
CA ASN A 290 39.55 -4.09 17.48
C ASN A 290 39.41 -4.64 18.90
N ASP A 291 40.26 -5.59 19.27
CA ASP A 291 40.34 -6.19 20.62
C ASP A 291 41.01 -5.22 21.64
N GLU A 292 40.87 -3.91 21.42
CA GLU A 292 41.55 -2.88 22.18
C GLU A 292 40.75 -2.50 23.44
N THR A 293 41.38 -2.58 24.61
CA THR A 293 40.87 -1.95 25.83
C THR A 293 40.73 -0.44 25.61
N LEU A 294 39.52 0.09 25.79
CA LEU A 294 39.30 1.53 25.71
C LEU A 294 39.95 2.20 26.92
N SER A 295 41.10 2.82 26.69
CA SER A 295 41.78 3.65 27.67
C SER A 295 41.37 5.11 27.47
N PHE A 296 41.09 5.79 28.56
CA PHE A 296 40.72 7.20 28.52
C PHE A 296 41.10 7.92 29.82
N ASP A 297 41.51 9.17 29.66
CA ASP A 297 41.67 10.09 30.76
C ASP A 297 40.39 10.90 30.93
N ILE A 298 40.12 11.35 32.14
CA ILE A 298 38.97 12.23 32.42
C ILE A 298 39.52 13.54 32.94
N SER A 299 39.29 14.60 32.18
CA SER A 299 39.53 15.97 32.63
C SER A 299 38.17 16.64 32.80
N LEU A 300 37.81 16.99 34.04
CA LEU A 300 36.58 17.70 34.34
C LEU A 300 36.91 19.08 34.93
N ASN A 301 36.06 20.06 34.66
CA ASN A 301 36.12 21.36 35.29
C ASN A 301 34.82 21.55 36.07
N LYS A 302 34.83 21.15 37.36
CA LYS A 302 33.69 21.40 38.24
C LYS A 302 33.72 22.89 38.57
N ARG A 303 32.92 23.66 37.84
CA ARG A 303 32.78 25.10 38.01
C ARG A 303 31.31 25.43 38.16
N PHE A 304 30.98 26.23 39.16
CA PHE A 304 29.67 26.84 39.31
C PHE A 304 29.25 27.55 38.01
N VAL A 305 28.10 27.19 37.47
CA VAL A 305 27.40 27.99 36.46
C VAL A 305 26.32 28.78 37.20
N SER A 306 26.57 30.07 37.42
CA SER A 306 25.52 30.97 37.94
C SER A 306 24.52 31.23 36.81
N GLN A 307 23.30 30.73 36.94
CA GLN A 307 22.20 31.11 36.07
C GLN A 307 21.22 31.98 36.87
N THR A 308 21.00 33.21 36.40
CA THR A 308 20.00 34.11 36.98
C THR A 308 18.64 33.68 36.48
N SER A 309 17.82 33.12 37.36
CA SER A 309 16.39 32.89 37.11
C SER A 309 15.58 33.95 37.84
N TYR A 310 14.34 34.17 37.41
CA TYR A 310 13.39 35.04 38.10
C TYR A 310 12.15 34.22 38.42
N ASP A 311 11.59 34.37 39.61
CA ASP A 311 10.32 33.74 39.94
C ASP A 311 9.15 34.43 39.21
N GLU A 312 7.94 33.88 39.34
CA GLU A 312 6.73 34.44 38.72
C GLU A 312 6.41 35.89 39.17
N LYS A 313 7.10 36.38 40.22
CA LYS A 313 6.97 37.74 40.75
C LYS A 313 8.14 38.65 40.36
N GLY A 314 9.07 38.17 39.53
CA GLY A 314 10.23 38.92 39.07
C GLY A 314 11.34 39.05 40.11
N LEU A 315 11.35 38.22 41.17
CA LEU A 315 12.43 38.16 42.14
C LEU A 315 13.54 37.26 41.62
N LEU A 316 14.79 37.71 41.71
CA LEU A 316 15.97 36.90 41.38
C LEU A 316 16.00 35.64 42.25
N ILE A 317 15.83 34.49 41.60
CA ILE A 317 16.16 33.17 42.14
C ILE A 317 17.47 32.76 41.48
N ASN A 318 18.56 32.80 42.26
CA ASN A 318 19.82 32.25 41.81
C ASN A 318 19.71 30.72 41.86
N THR A 319 19.41 30.09 40.73
CA THR A 319 19.46 28.62 40.61
C THR A 319 20.84 28.25 40.11
N SER A 320 21.78 28.15 41.05
CA SER A 320 23.10 27.58 40.75
C SER A 320 22.92 26.09 40.48
N TYR A 321 23.15 25.65 39.25
CA TYR A 321 23.10 24.24 38.87
C TYR A 321 24.45 23.81 38.30
N TYR A 322 24.94 22.65 38.72
CA TYR A 322 26.11 22.03 38.13
C TYR A 322 25.69 21.04 37.07
N ASN A 323 26.36 21.06 35.92
CA ASN A 323 26.27 19.91 35.02
C ASN A 323 27.14 18.78 35.59
N ASN A 324 26.60 18.06 36.58
CA ASN A 324 27.31 17.00 37.29
C ASN A 324 27.44 15.72 36.45
N THR A 325 26.72 15.59 35.34
CA THR A 325 26.78 14.37 34.52
C THR A 325 27.89 14.49 33.48
N ILE A 326 28.83 13.54 33.53
CA ILE A 326 29.79 13.31 32.47
C ILE A 326 29.31 12.19 31.56
N THR A 327 29.54 12.32 30.27
CA THR A 327 29.17 11.28 29.30
C THR A 327 30.29 11.11 28.30
N GLY A 328 30.68 9.85 28.10
CA GLY A 328 31.65 9.44 27.11
C GLY A 328 31.08 8.35 26.22
N GLN A 329 31.28 8.48 24.91
CA GLN A 329 30.99 7.44 23.93
C GLN A 329 32.12 7.33 22.92
N TYR A 330 32.52 6.11 22.62
CA TYR A 330 33.66 5.81 21.77
C TYR A 330 33.35 4.67 20.80
N TYR A 331 33.50 4.92 19.51
CA TYR A 331 33.29 3.91 18.47
C TYR A 331 34.43 2.90 18.44
N LEU A 332 34.11 1.61 18.59
CA LEU A 332 35.09 0.53 18.67
C LEU A 332 35.29 -0.23 17.34
N GLY A 333 34.50 0.07 16.30
CA GLY A 333 34.54 -0.67 15.04
C GLY A 333 33.41 -1.68 14.91
N MET A 334 33.67 -2.77 14.19
CA MET A 334 32.67 -3.78 13.84
C MET A 334 32.80 -5.04 14.69
N LEU A 335 31.68 -5.46 15.26
CA LEU A 335 31.48 -6.76 15.85
C LEU A 335 31.05 -7.74 14.76
N ASN A 336 31.87 -8.75 14.51
CA ASN A 336 31.60 -9.81 13.57
C ASN A 336 31.16 -11.07 14.33
N ILE A 337 29.95 -11.55 14.03
CA ILE A 337 29.42 -12.80 14.55
C ILE A 337 29.22 -13.73 13.36
N THR A 338 29.94 -14.83 13.31
CA THR A 338 29.94 -15.77 12.19
C THR A 338 29.61 -17.19 12.66
N ASN A 339 29.38 -18.10 11.70
CA ASN A 339 29.02 -19.50 11.97
C ASN A 339 27.70 -19.67 12.75
N LEU A 340 26.74 -18.76 12.57
CA LEU A 340 25.40 -18.94 13.14
C LEU A 340 24.59 -19.90 12.26
N TYR A 341 24.71 -21.19 12.50
CA TYR A 341 23.96 -22.22 11.77
C TYR A 341 22.50 -22.28 12.27
N LEU A 342 21.56 -21.95 11.38
CA LEU A 342 20.13 -21.99 11.64
C LEU A 342 19.41 -22.84 10.60
N LEU A 343 18.38 -23.56 11.05
CA LEU A 343 17.42 -24.16 10.13
C LEU A 343 16.59 -23.06 9.48
N THR A 344 16.17 -23.26 8.25
CA THR A 344 15.43 -22.27 7.50
C THR A 344 14.21 -22.89 6.85
N SER A 345 13.09 -22.21 6.99
CA SER A 345 11.83 -22.54 6.34
C SER A 345 11.03 -21.25 6.18
N PRO A 346 10.23 -21.11 5.12
CA PRO A 346 9.43 -19.92 4.91
C PRO A 346 8.63 -19.54 6.16
N SER A 347 8.72 -18.26 6.56
CA SER A 347 8.06 -17.68 7.74
C SER A 347 8.71 -17.98 9.10
N TYR A 348 9.88 -18.61 9.15
CA TYR A 348 10.61 -18.72 10.42
C TYR A 348 11.09 -17.34 10.88
N ILE A 349 10.84 -17.02 12.14
CA ILE A 349 11.31 -15.80 12.79
C ILE A 349 12.16 -16.20 14.00
N TYR A 350 13.41 -15.76 13.96
CA TYR A 350 14.38 -15.92 15.04
C TYR A 350 14.57 -14.59 15.76
N ASP A 351 14.65 -14.64 17.09
CA ASP A 351 15.06 -13.51 17.92
C ASP A 351 16.52 -13.70 18.27
N ILE A 352 17.37 -12.73 17.93
CA ILE A 352 18.80 -12.77 18.22
C ILE A 352 19.07 -11.75 19.33
N ASN A 353 19.47 -12.28 20.48
CA ASN A 353 19.85 -11.51 21.65
C ASN A 353 21.36 -11.49 21.79
N LEU A 354 21.88 -10.37 22.29
CA LEU A 354 23.28 -10.21 22.65
C LEU A 354 23.40 -9.95 24.14
N ASN A 355 24.51 -10.40 24.72
CA ASN A 355 24.93 -10.09 26.07
C ASN A 355 26.42 -9.70 26.07
N PHE A 356 26.75 -8.63 26.78
CA PHE A 356 28.11 -8.11 26.88
C PHE A 356 28.56 -8.19 28.33
N PHE A 357 29.73 -8.77 28.55
CA PHE A 357 30.43 -8.79 29.84
C PHE A 357 31.56 -7.78 29.75
N MET A 358 31.57 -6.81 30.64
CA MET A 358 32.56 -5.75 30.63
C MET A 358 33.27 -5.65 31.98
N SER A 359 34.54 -5.30 31.92
CA SER A 359 35.31 -4.92 33.09
C SER A 359 35.67 -3.44 33.02
N THR A 360 35.72 -2.83 34.20
CA THR A 360 36.17 -1.44 34.35
C THR A 360 37.32 -1.41 35.32
N ASN A 361 38.38 -0.70 34.97
CA ASN A 361 39.48 -0.41 35.87
C ASN A 361 39.64 1.11 35.92
N MET A 362 39.19 1.66 37.04
CA MET A 362 39.08 3.09 37.28
C MET A 362 40.14 3.51 38.29
N ASN A 363 40.65 4.74 38.14
CA ASN A 363 41.57 5.34 39.09
C ASN A 363 40.96 5.33 40.51
N ALA A 364 41.78 5.16 41.55
CA ALA A 364 41.31 5.16 42.95
C ALA A 364 40.53 6.44 43.34
N LEU A 365 40.84 7.58 42.73
CA LEU A 365 40.13 8.83 42.94
C LEU A 365 38.79 8.88 42.18
N PHE A 366 38.62 8.09 41.13
CA PHE A 366 37.40 8.06 40.33
C PHE A 366 36.18 7.66 41.18
N THR A 367 36.30 6.59 41.97
CA THR A 367 35.21 6.13 42.85
C THR A 367 34.93 7.07 44.01
N SER A 368 35.87 7.96 44.35
CA SER A 368 35.66 9.01 45.35
C SER A 368 34.93 10.24 44.80
N TYR A 369 35.00 10.48 43.48
CA TYR A 369 34.46 11.68 42.85
C TYR A 369 33.17 11.46 42.07
N PHE A 370 32.84 10.22 41.73
CA PHE A 370 31.66 9.89 40.95
C PHE A 370 30.74 8.91 41.66
N ASP A 371 29.44 9.19 41.56
CA ASP A 371 28.34 8.29 41.86
C ASP A 371 27.63 7.85 40.57
N ILE A 372 26.88 6.75 40.66
CA ILE A 372 26.00 6.24 39.60
C ILE A 372 26.75 6.09 38.28
N ILE A 373 27.69 5.14 38.26
CA ILE A 373 28.45 4.80 37.05
C ILE A 373 27.61 3.82 36.23
N THR A 374 27.26 4.21 35.01
CA THR A 374 26.64 3.32 34.04
C THR A 374 27.60 3.12 32.88
N VAL A 375 27.91 1.86 32.58
CA VAL A 375 28.73 1.46 31.43
C VAL A 375 27.92 0.51 30.57
N GLY A 376 28.09 0.59 29.27
CA GLY A 376 27.38 -0.23 28.30
C GLY A 376 27.96 -0.14 26.91
N VAL A 377 27.33 -0.89 26.01
CA VAL A 377 27.66 -0.90 24.59
C VAL A 377 26.42 -0.47 23.81
N TYR A 378 26.59 0.48 22.90
CA TYR A 378 25.60 0.72 21.85
C TYR A 378 25.93 -0.16 20.65
N CYS A 379 24.94 -0.91 20.19
CA CYS A 379 25.02 -1.69 18.95
C CYS A 379 24.25 -1.04 17.82
N ASN A 380 24.69 -1.32 16.60
CA ASN A 380 24.15 -0.73 15.37
C ASN A 380 24.20 0.81 15.43
N VAL A 381 25.39 1.32 15.74
CA VAL A 381 25.68 2.74 15.87
C VAL A 381 25.53 3.41 14.50
N ASP A 382 24.81 4.54 14.46
CA ASP A 382 24.65 5.32 13.24
C ASP A 382 25.57 6.56 13.19
N SER A 383 25.53 7.27 12.06
CA SER A 383 26.36 8.46 11.82
C SER A 383 26.16 9.61 12.81
N SER A 384 25.04 9.66 13.54
CA SER A 384 24.79 10.71 14.54
C SER A 384 25.61 10.52 15.82
N TYR A 385 26.08 9.30 16.07
CA TYR A 385 26.89 8.90 17.22
C TYR A 385 28.36 8.61 16.86
N TYR A 386 28.74 8.90 15.61
CA TYR A 386 30.05 8.57 15.05
C TYR A 386 31.24 9.40 15.57
N PRO A 387 31.14 10.72 15.85
CA PRO A 387 32.23 11.39 16.54
C PRO A 387 32.17 11.08 18.04
N ASN A 388 33.33 10.78 18.64
CA ASN A 388 33.49 10.59 20.08
C ASN A 388 32.67 11.64 20.86
N ILE A 389 31.58 11.21 21.50
CA ILE A 389 30.75 12.12 22.28
C ILE A 389 31.41 12.24 23.65
N ALA A 390 32.07 13.37 23.87
CA ALA A 390 32.64 13.72 25.15
C ALA A 390 31.91 14.96 25.66
N LYS A 391 30.99 14.77 26.62
CA LYS A 391 30.32 15.88 27.31
C LYS A 391 30.95 16.07 28.67
N ASN A 392 31.46 17.29 28.90
CA ASN A 392 32.14 17.70 30.13
C ASN A 392 33.39 16.87 30.47
N ILE A 393 33.96 16.17 29.47
CA ILE A 393 35.19 15.37 29.58
C ILE A 393 36.04 15.52 28.31
N ILE A 394 37.32 15.13 28.39
CA ILE A 394 38.19 14.96 27.23
C ILE A 394 38.57 13.49 27.17
N LEU A 395 38.09 12.75 26.16
CA LEU A 395 38.52 11.37 25.91
C LEU A 395 39.78 11.38 25.04
N ARG A 396 40.87 10.77 25.53
CA ARG A 396 42.11 10.58 24.76
C ARG A 396 42.23 9.12 24.35
N ASN A 397 42.03 8.85 23.06
CA ASN A 397 42.37 7.57 22.44
C ASN A 397 42.96 7.85 21.05
N ASN A 398 43.91 7.03 20.61
CA ASN A 398 44.70 7.23 19.40
C ASN A 398 44.09 6.58 18.14
N SER A 399 43.02 5.79 18.27
CA SER A 399 42.52 4.95 17.18
C SER A 399 41.27 5.53 16.49
N THR A 400 41.41 6.21 15.35
CA THR A 400 40.25 6.68 14.56
C THR A 400 39.75 5.60 13.62
N TYR A 401 38.53 5.10 13.83
CA TYR A 401 37.90 4.08 12.99
C TYR A 401 36.86 4.67 12.04
N GLN A 402 36.73 4.08 10.84
CA GLN A 402 35.69 4.45 9.88
C GLN A 402 34.36 3.78 10.25
N LEU A 403 33.25 4.51 10.19
CA LEU A 403 31.93 3.95 10.48
C LEU A 403 31.59 2.86 9.47
N GLY A 404 31.41 1.63 9.94
CA GLY A 404 30.79 0.57 9.15
C GLY A 404 29.26 0.59 9.23
N ALA A 405 28.61 -0.12 8.32
CA ALA A 405 27.16 -0.32 8.32
C ALA A 405 26.82 -1.73 8.80
N PHE A 406 25.64 -1.89 9.41
CA PHE A 406 25.12 -3.22 9.72
C PHE A 406 25.01 -4.07 8.45
N GLY A 407 25.54 -5.28 8.51
CA GLY A 407 25.53 -6.25 7.43
C GLY A 407 25.01 -7.61 7.88
N LEU A 408 24.21 -8.25 7.03
CA LEU A 408 23.81 -9.64 7.17
C LEU A 408 24.14 -10.40 5.89
N SER A 409 24.77 -11.56 6.03
CA SER A 409 24.96 -12.52 4.95
C SER A 409 24.66 -13.93 5.42
N GLY A 410 24.29 -14.82 4.49
CA GLY A 410 24.10 -16.25 4.73
C GLY A 410 24.69 -17.06 3.57
N ILE A 411 25.31 -18.20 3.90
CA ILE A 411 25.86 -19.18 2.94
C ILE A 411 25.24 -20.54 3.20
#